data_AF-A0A8T5B6B6-F1
#
_entry.id   AF-A0A8T5B6B6-F1
#
_cell.length_a   1.000
_cell.length_b   1.000
_cell.length_c   1.000
_cell.angle_alpha   90.00
_cell.angle_beta   90.00
_cell.angle_gamma   90.00
#
_symmetry.space_group_name_H-M   'P 1'
#
loop_
_entity.id
_entity.type
_entity.pdbx_description
1 polymer ?
#
loop_
_entity_poly.entity_id
_entity_poly.type
_entity_poly.pdbx_seq_one_letter_code
_entity_poly.pdbx_strand_id
1 'polypeptide(L)'
;MPSKGPVNISMIEGLRKTFEEAIGNSLGVSAKEAIIFHLRNRLGGDPFQVLWENPLAFYKELETIFGSGAIFLIKLFVDGLNKKFNSKHSPETFLKFLTANDKRLLAEWHKLLENILTQTKA
;
A
#
# COMPACT_ATOMS: atom_id res chain seq x y z
N MET A 1 25.87 10.53 -5.32
CA MET A 1 24.43 10.60 -5.04
C MET A 1 23.79 9.37 -5.64
N PRO A 2 23.10 8.50 -4.88
CA PRO A 2 22.42 7.37 -5.48
C PRO A 2 21.32 7.90 -6.40
N SER A 3 21.42 7.53 -7.68
CA SER A 3 20.39 7.77 -8.70
C SER A 3 19.06 7.25 -8.19
N LYS A 4 18.10 8.15 -7.96
CA LYS A 4 16.69 7.77 -7.86
C LYS A 4 16.31 7.25 -9.26
N GLY A 5 16.19 5.94 -9.40
CA GLY A 5 15.58 5.35 -10.59
C GLY A 5 14.21 6.01 -10.85
N PRO A 6 13.69 5.98 -12.09
CA PRO A 6 12.42 6.60 -12.40
C PRO A 6 11.34 6.05 -11.47
N VAL A 7 10.66 6.95 -10.75
CA VAL A 7 9.49 6.62 -9.93
C VAL A 7 8.52 5.86 -10.82
N ASN A 8 8.12 4.65 -10.41
CA ASN A 8 7.25 3.80 -11.20
C ASN A 8 5.79 4.27 -11.06
N ILE A 9 5.46 5.37 -11.76
CA ILE A 9 4.19 6.11 -11.65
C ILE A 9 2.99 5.18 -11.89
N SER A 10 3.09 4.24 -12.83
CA SER A 10 2.01 3.28 -13.11
C SER A 10 1.78 2.33 -11.94
N MET A 11 2.83 1.92 -11.22
CA MET A 11 2.71 1.07 -10.03
C MET A 11 2.05 1.83 -8.88
N ILE A 12 2.50 3.06 -8.62
CA ILE A 12 1.91 3.91 -7.57
C ILE A 12 0.42 4.15 -7.84
N GLU A 13 0.05 4.41 -9.08
CA GLU A 13 -1.35 4.58 -9.46
C GLU A 13 -2.14 3.27 -9.35
N GLY A 14 -1.53 2.12 -9.65
CA GLY A 14 -2.10 0.80 -9.41
C GLY A 14 -2.39 0.52 -7.93
N LEU A 15 -1.46 0.89 -7.04
CA LEU A 15 -1.65 0.81 -5.59
C LEU A 15 -2.79 1.73 -5.14
N ARG A 16 -2.78 2.98 -5.61
CA ARG A 16 -3.80 3.98 -5.29
C ARG A 16 -5.19 3.47 -5.64
N LYS A 17 -5.41 3.09 -6.90
CA LYS A 17 -6.71 2.61 -7.37
C LYS A 17 -7.17 1.39 -6.59
N THR A 18 -6.28 0.43 -6.36
CA THR A 18 -6.64 -0.78 -5.61
C THR A 18 -7.02 -0.46 -4.17
N PHE A 19 -6.27 0.42 -3.50
CA PHE A 19 -6.61 0.84 -2.14
C PHE A 19 -7.93 1.59 -2.09
N GLU A 20 -8.12 2.55 -2.99
CA GLU A 20 -9.33 3.35 -3.06
C GLU A 20 -10.57 2.49 -3.31
N GLU A 21 -10.50 1.53 -4.23
CA GLU A 21 -11.56 0.56 -4.50
C GLU A 21 -11.79 -0.38 -3.32
N ALA A 22 -10.74 -0.97 -2.75
CA ALA A 22 -10.87 -1.92 -1.65
C ALA A 22 -11.50 -1.29 -0.42
N ILE A 23 -10.96 -0.15 0.02
CA ILE A 23 -11.45 0.56 1.20
C ILE A 23 -12.81 1.19 0.91
N GLY A 24 -13.01 1.79 -0.26
CA GLY A 24 -14.29 2.39 -0.66
C GLY A 24 -15.43 1.37 -0.70
N ASN A 25 -15.18 0.18 -1.22
CA ASN A 25 -16.17 -0.90 -1.28
C ASN A 25 -16.47 -1.52 0.09
N SER A 26 -15.51 -1.53 1.01
CA SER A 26 -15.69 -2.14 2.34
C SER A 26 -16.24 -1.18 3.40
N LEU A 27 -15.80 0.08 3.39
CA LEU A 27 -16.11 1.06 4.45
C LEU A 27 -16.89 2.29 3.94
N GLY A 28 -17.14 2.36 2.62
CA GLY A 28 -17.79 3.48 1.98
C GLY A 28 -16.83 4.58 1.53
N VAL A 29 -17.28 5.38 0.56
CA VAL A 29 -16.47 6.43 -0.08
C VAL A 29 -15.99 7.48 0.93
N SER A 30 -16.85 7.91 1.87
CA SER A 30 -16.49 8.91 2.87
C SER A 30 -15.36 8.45 3.80
N ALA A 31 -15.38 7.18 4.21
CA ALA A 31 -14.32 6.61 5.05
C ALA A 31 -12.99 6.54 4.30
N LYS A 32 -13.03 6.09 3.04
CA LYS A 32 -11.87 6.07 2.14
C LYS A 32 -11.23 7.46 1.98
N GLU A 33 -12.03 8.49 1.69
CA GLU A 33 -11.55 9.87 1.55
C GLU A 33 -10.94 10.40 2.86
N ALA A 34 -11.60 10.14 4.01
CA ALA A 34 -11.07 10.53 5.31
C ALA A 34 -9.72 9.87 5.62
N ILE A 35 -9.58 8.56 5.36
CA ILE A 35 -8.32 7.82 5.54
C ILE A 35 -7.20 8.46 4.69
N ILE A 36 -7.46 8.70 3.40
CA ILE A 36 -6.46 9.28 2.49
C ILE A 36 -6.11 10.71 2.91
N PHE A 37 -7.09 11.51 3.31
CA PHE A 37 -6.88 12.86 3.82
C PHE A 37 -5.98 12.88 5.05
N HIS A 38 -6.26 12.03 6.04
CA HIS A 38 -5.43 11.97 7.25
C HIS A 38 -4.01 11.47 6.94
N LEU A 39 -3.86 10.47 6.07
CA LEU A 39 -2.53 10.01 5.66
C LEU A 39 -1.74 11.09 4.93
N ARG A 40 -2.35 11.83 4.00
CA ARG A 40 -1.71 12.96 3.31
C ARG A 40 -1.20 14.01 4.28
N ASN A 41 -2.04 14.41 5.23
CA ASN A 41 -1.67 15.43 6.22
C ASN A 41 -0.52 14.98 7.13
N ARG A 42 -0.49 13.72 7.53
CA ARG A 42 0.53 13.19 8.44
C ARG A 42 1.86 12.87 7.74
N LEU A 43 1.80 12.41 6.49
CA LEU A 43 2.98 12.10 5.69
C LEU A 43 3.57 13.32 4.96
N GLY A 44 2.82 14.42 4.85
CA GLY A 44 3.26 15.64 4.17
C GLY A 44 3.39 15.48 2.65
N GLY A 45 2.70 14.49 2.06
CA GLY A 45 2.83 14.14 0.65
C GLY A 45 1.85 13.08 0.20
N ASP A 46 2.09 12.48 -0.97
CA ASP A 46 1.24 11.42 -1.50
C ASP A 46 1.46 10.09 -0.75
N PRO A 47 0.45 9.53 -0.06
CA PRO A 47 0.62 8.32 0.75
C PRO A 47 1.06 7.10 -0.06
N PHE A 48 0.68 7.03 -1.33
CA PHE A 48 1.01 5.88 -2.17
C PHE A 48 2.44 5.94 -2.73
N GLN A 49 2.97 7.14 -2.93
CA GLN A 49 4.41 7.32 -3.13
C GLN A 49 5.18 6.89 -1.87
N VAL A 50 4.71 7.26 -0.67
CA VAL A 50 5.33 6.81 0.57
C VAL A 50 5.22 5.30 0.75
N LEU A 51 4.07 4.69 0.44
CA LEU A 51 3.91 3.23 0.46
C LEU A 51 4.92 2.52 -0.47
N TRP A 52 5.20 3.13 -1.62
CA TRP A 52 6.21 2.63 -2.55
C TRP A 52 7.64 2.79 -2.01
N GLU A 53 8.01 3.98 -1.52
CA GLU A 53 9.39 4.32 -1.15
C GLU A 53 9.76 3.89 0.28
N ASN A 54 8.81 3.96 1.21
CA ASN A 54 8.97 3.74 2.64
C ASN A 54 7.70 3.11 3.24
N PRO A 55 7.45 1.81 3.01
CA PRO A 55 6.27 1.10 3.50
C PRO A 55 6.13 1.17 5.03
N LEU A 56 7.24 1.23 5.76
CA LEU A 56 7.24 1.40 7.22
C LEU A 56 6.66 2.73 7.67
N ALA A 57 7.04 3.83 7.03
CA ALA A 57 6.47 5.15 7.35
C ALA A 57 4.96 5.19 7.07
N PHE A 58 4.52 4.61 5.94
CA PHE A 58 3.10 4.51 5.63
C PHE A 58 2.33 3.74 6.71
N TYR A 59 2.84 2.57 7.12
CA TYR A 59 2.17 1.75 8.13
C TYR A 59 2.14 2.40 9.51
N LYS A 60 3.23 3.07 9.92
CA LYS A 60 3.27 3.80 11.20
C LYS A 60 2.23 4.91 11.28
N GLU A 61 1.98 5.63 10.19
CA GLU A 61 0.93 6.65 10.20
C GLU A 61 -0.46 6.03 10.21
N LEU A 62 -0.69 4.92 9.51
CA LEU A 62 -1.94 4.15 9.64
C LEU A 62 -2.17 3.70 11.08
N GLU A 63 -1.15 3.14 11.74
CA GLU A 63 -1.21 2.69 13.13
C GLU A 63 -1.44 3.85 14.09
N THR A 64 -0.86 5.03 13.82
CA THR A 64 -1.10 6.22 14.64
C THR A 64 -2.53 6.73 14.54
N ILE A 65 -3.16 6.60 13.37
CA ILE A 65 -4.57 7.04 13.18
C ILE A 65 -5.55 5.99 13.74
N PHE A 66 -5.30 4.70 13.50
CA PHE A 66 -6.29 3.64 13.70
C PHE A 66 -5.92 2.62 14.78
N GLY A 67 -4.75 2.73 15.40
CA GLY A 67 -4.21 1.71 16.31
C GLY A 67 -4.18 0.33 15.66
N SER A 68 -4.69 -0.68 16.38
CA SER A 68 -4.84 -2.05 15.87
C SER A 68 -5.71 -2.16 14.61
N GLY A 69 -6.54 -1.15 14.32
CA GLY A 69 -7.35 -1.08 13.09
C GLY A 69 -6.49 -0.96 11.81
N ALA A 70 -5.24 -0.52 11.90
CA ALA A 70 -4.32 -0.46 10.77
C ALA A 70 -4.11 -1.85 10.12
N ILE A 71 -4.03 -2.91 10.94
CA ILE A 71 -3.91 -4.29 10.46
C ILE A 71 -5.10 -4.67 9.58
N PHE A 72 -6.31 -4.26 9.99
CA PHE A 72 -7.52 -4.53 9.24
C PHE A 72 -7.53 -3.80 7.89
N LEU A 73 -7.09 -2.55 7.85
CA LEU A 73 -6.96 -1.79 6.60
C LEU A 73 -5.96 -2.43 5.63
N ILE A 74 -4.83 -2.94 6.13
CA ILE A 74 -3.87 -3.69 5.30
C ILE A 74 -4.49 -4.98 4.76
N LYS A 75 -5.25 -5.71 5.59
CA LYS A 75 -5.96 -6.92 5.14
C LYS A 75 -6.94 -6.61 4.01
N LEU A 76 -7.76 -5.57 4.16
CA LEU A 76 -8.68 -5.13 3.10
C LEU A 76 -7.94 -4.76 1.81
N PHE A 77 -6.83 -4.05 1.93
CA PHE A 77 -6.02 -3.67 0.77
C PHE A 77 -5.45 -4.89 0.05
N VAL A 78 -4.90 -5.86 0.79
CA VAL A 78 -4.36 -7.10 0.21
C VAL A 78 -5.45 -7.95 -0.42
N ASP A 79 -6.62 -8.03 0.19
CA ASP A 79 -7.79 -8.69 -0.41
C ASP A 79 -8.22 -7.99 -1.71
N GLY A 80 -8.14 -6.66 -1.76
CA GLY A 80 -8.35 -5.87 -2.97
C GLY A 80 -7.36 -6.22 -4.08
N LEU A 81 -6.06 -6.31 -3.75
CA LEU A 81 -5.02 -6.73 -4.70
C LEU A 81 -5.29 -8.14 -5.22
N ASN A 82 -5.57 -9.09 -4.32
CA ASN A 82 -5.87 -10.48 -4.68
C ASN A 82 -7.07 -10.60 -5.60
N LYS A 83 -8.16 -9.87 -5.32
CA LYS A 83 -9.35 -9.86 -6.18
C LYS A 83 -9.08 -9.23 -7.55
N LYS A 84 -8.36 -8.11 -7.58
CA LYS A 84 -8.15 -7.34 -8.81
C LYS A 84 -7.16 -8.01 -9.77
N PHE A 85 -6.13 -8.66 -9.24
CA PHE A 85 -5.05 -9.25 -10.02
C PHE A 85 -5.06 -10.78 -10.01
N ASN A 86 -6.12 -11.41 -9.48
CA ASN A 86 -6.25 -12.86 -9.34
C ASN A 86 -5.04 -13.51 -8.64
N SER A 87 -4.47 -12.81 -7.66
CA SER A 87 -3.32 -13.26 -6.88
C SER A 87 -3.75 -13.90 -5.56
N LYS A 88 -2.83 -14.60 -4.89
CA LYS A 88 -3.07 -15.27 -3.60
C LYS A 88 -1.98 -14.93 -2.58
N HIS A 89 -1.84 -13.65 -2.26
CA HIS A 89 -0.88 -13.19 -1.26
C HIS A 89 -1.51 -13.11 0.12
N SER A 90 -0.73 -13.48 1.14
CA SER A 90 -1.16 -13.39 2.54
C SER A 90 -0.96 -11.96 3.07
N PRO A 91 -1.94 -11.39 3.80
CA PRO A 91 -1.78 -10.11 4.48
C PRO A 91 -0.61 -10.06 5.45
N GLU A 92 -0.29 -11.19 6.09
CA GLU A 92 0.85 -11.31 7.00
C GLU A 92 2.18 -11.12 6.27
N THR A 93 2.26 -11.54 5.00
CA THR A 93 3.44 -11.28 4.16
C THR A 93 3.60 -9.79 3.90
N PHE A 94 2.52 -9.09 3.60
CA PHE A 94 2.53 -7.63 3.43
C PHE A 94 2.90 -6.91 4.72
N LEU A 95 2.33 -7.33 5.85
CA LEU A 95 2.63 -6.75 7.16
C LEU A 95 4.12 -6.89 7.52
N LYS A 96 4.79 -7.98 7.13
CA LYS A 96 6.25 -8.11 7.31
C LYS A 96 7.00 -7.00 6.58
N PHE A 97 6.66 -6.71 5.32
CA PHE A 97 7.27 -5.61 4.56
C PHE A 97 6.95 -4.23 5.16
N LEU A 98 5.72 -4.06 5.64
CA LEU A 98 5.20 -2.81 6.19
C LEU A 98 5.70 -2.50 7.61
N THR A 99 6.19 -3.49 8.35
CA THR A 99 6.65 -3.30 9.74
C THR A 99 8.14 -3.49 9.92
N ALA A 100 8.81 -4.13 8.95
CA ALA A 100 10.24 -4.34 9.05
C ALA A 100 11.03 -3.06 8.78
N ASN A 101 11.98 -2.77 9.66
CA ASN A 101 12.95 -1.71 9.47
C ASN A 101 14.23 -2.24 8.78
N ASP A 102 14.08 -2.96 7.66
CA ASP A 102 15.20 -3.53 6.88
C ASP A 102 15.14 -3.06 5.42
N LYS A 103 16.18 -2.32 5.00
CA LYS A 103 16.29 -1.79 3.63
C LYS A 103 16.37 -2.88 2.57
N ARG A 104 16.83 -4.09 2.90
CA ARG A 104 16.88 -5.22 1.96
C ARG A 104 15.48 -5.67 1.55
N LEU A 105 14.52 -5.55 2.46
CA LEU A 105 13.13 -5.91 2.21
C LEU A 105 12.41 -4.91 1.29
N LEU A 106 12.96 -3.71 1.08
CA LEU A 106 12.39 -2.74 0.15
C LEU A 106 12.46 -3.22 -1.31
N ALA A 107 13.56 -3.86 -1.71
CA ALA A 107 13.68 -4.43 -3.05
C ALA A 107 12.72 -5.61 -3.26
N GLU A 108 12.54 -6.44 -2.23
CA GLU A 108 11.56 -7.53 -2.24
C GLU A 108 10.13 -7.01 -2.26
N TRP A 109 9.85 -5.92 -1.55
CA TRP A 109 8.58 -5.20 -1.59
C TRP A 109 8.26 -4.71 -3.00
N HIS A 110 9.21 -4.03 -3.66
CA HIS A 110 9.04 -3.59 -5.04
C HIS A 110 8.78 -4.77 -5.98
N LYS A 111 9.59 -5.83 -5.88
CA LYS A 111 9.42 -7.03 -6.69
C LYS A 111 8.05 -7.70 -6.47
N LEU A 112 7.58 -7.76 -5.23
CA LEU A 112 6.27 -8.30 -4.89
C LEU A 112 5.16 -7.47 -5.56
N LEU A 113 5.21 -6.15 -5.40
CA LEU A 113 4.21 -5.26 -5.98
C LEU A 113 4.22 -5.26 -7.51
N GLU A 114 5.41 -5.23 -8.11
CA GLU A 114 5.58 -5.34 -9.56
C GLU A 114 4.93 -6.64 -10.05
N ASN A 115 5.28 -7.78 -9.45
CA ASN A 115 4.69 -9.07 -9.83
C ASN A 115 3.17 -9.09 -9.75
N ILE A 116 2.57 -8.43 -8.76
CA ILE A 116 1.10 -8.36 -8.61
C ILE A 116 0.50 -7.45 -9.67
N LEU A 117 1.03 -6.23 -9.81
CA LEU A 117 0.44 -5.20 -10.64
C LEU A 117 0.65 -5.47 -12.14
N THR A 118 1.70 -6.21 -12.51
CA THR A 118 1.94 -6.65 -13.89
C THR A 118 1.21 -7.93 -14.28
N GLN A 119 0.47 -8.58 -13.37
CA GLN A 119 -0.37 -9.75 -13.70
C GLN A 119 -1.61 -9.37 -14.54
N THR A 120 -1.53 -8.33 -15.38
CA THR A 120 -2.64 -7.89 -16.21
C THR A 120 -2.78 -8.76 -17.46
N LYS A 121 -3.86 -9.56 -17.46
CA LYS A 121 -4.48 -10.32 -18.58
C LYS A 121 -3.74 -11.56 -19.07
N ALA A 122 -4.12 -12.72 -18.52
CA ALA A 122 -4.50 -13.85 -19.37
C ALA A 122 -5.98 -13.70 -19.74
#